data_AF-A0AAI8R905-F1
#
_entry.id   AF-A0AAI8R905-F1
#
_cell.length_a   1.000
_cell.length_b   1.000
_cell.length_c   1.000
_cell.angle_alpha   90.00
_cell.angle_beta   90.00
_cell.angle_gamma   90.00
#
_symmetry.space_group_name_H-M   'P 1'
#
loop_
_entity.id
_entity.type
_entity.pdbx_description
1 polymer ?
#
loop_
_entity_poly.entity_id
_entity_poly.type
_entity_poly.pdbx_seq_one_letter_code
_entity_poly.pdbx_strand_id
1 'polypeptide(L)'
;MKRIFSKWLIPIMIGTIGLQIVCPTITSFFLPTIYALDNRESIGNQGELGRSLIPEVQSSDLGGYVQLAETSKTGYVGETVIVSFILSDSVQSVEMILPEEAMIVKEVLPADVEVEKAHDTNKWMIKSEVAGIRIALPLRFEDKGNYEVQIGTERIKIEIIKEEKAVSATDENEAVTEENIVEDEEIDVSQVANAEETMPETDRIEDSQKDETNTSETTLRDPITPLDEINHRDVSNWQEFMLALVDPTINYINVINDFESTDNPTAGLTGVQGNSATSNPNGGAVYIWINASQISRKLVIEGNDHQIDFRAVAVGYVNSTFNANTPWDITFQNIDIVHGNYYGAMNFTNLSGPFQSQSRMRYHNLTNAGNQLIHSLSTPVILSGHVTSHQVVTYTSRSG
;
A
#
# COMPACT_ATOMS: atom_id res chain seq x y z
N MET A 1 97.47 -43.67 -8.71
CA MET A 1 98.48 -42.61 -8.48
C MET A 1 97.77 -41.27 -8.41
N LYS A 2 97.70 -40.62 -7.22
CA LYS A 2 96.95 -39.35 -6.96
C LYS A 2 95.43 -39.47 -7.22
N ARG A 3 94.52 -38.67 -6.63
CA ARG A 3 94.64 -37.49 -5.73
C ARG A 3 93.53 -37.56 -4.64
N ILE A 4 93.53 -36.65 -3.66
CA ILE A 4 92.64 -36.63 -2.47
C ILE A 4 92.04 -35.22 -2.31
N PHE A 5 90.94 -35.08 -1.54
CA PHE A 5 90.31 -33.83 -1.01
C PHE A 5 89.46 -33.02 -2.02
N SER A 6 88.38 -32.31 -1.64
CA SER A 6 87.70 -32.13 -0.33
C SER A 6 86.19 -31.83 -0.46
N LYS A 7 85.45 -32.02 0.65
CA LYS A 7 84.14 -31.45 1.06
C LYS A 7 83.89 -30.03 0.49
N TRP A 8 82.66 -29.61 0.19
CA TRP A 8 81.34 -29.94 0.80
C TRP A 8 80.24 -30.12 -0.30
N LEU A 9 78.90 -30.05 -0.13
CA LEU A 9 78.02 -29.64 0.99
C LEU A 9 76.89 -30.68 1.28
N ILE A 10 75.64 -30.25 1.52
CA ILE A 10 74.49 -30.98 2.11
C ILE A 10 73.15 -30.29 1.65
N PRO A 11 71.92 -30.81 1.90
CA PRO A 11 71.15 -31.72 1.02
C PRO A 11 69.75 -31.16 0.62
N ILE A 12 68.66 -31.96 0.77
CA ILE A 12 67.20 -31.67 0.58
C ILE A 12 66.72 -31.93 -0.87
N MET A 13 65.56 -32.56 -1.17
CA MET A 13 64.43 -33.03 -0.33
C MET A 13 64.06 -34.52 -0.58
N ILE A 14 63.32 -35.13 0.34
CA ILE A 14 62.62 -36.41 0.15
C ILE A 14 61.21 -36.14 -0.40
N GLY A 15 60.85 -36.76 -1.53
CA GLY A 15 59.49 -36.69 -2.09
C GLY A 15 58.56 -37.73 -1.47
N THR A 16 57.87 -37.38 -0.38
CA THR A 16 56.77 -38.20 0.15
C THR A 16 55.50 -38.03 -0.68
N ILE A 17 54.87 -39.15 -1.06
CA ILE A 17 53.60 -39.15 -1.79
C ILE A 17 52.48 -38.69 -0.85
N GLY A 18 52.04 -37.45 -1.00
CA GLY A 18 50.86 -36.90 -0.32
C GLY A 18 49.62 -37.06 -1.19
N LEU A 19 48.65 -37.85 -0.74
CA LEU A 19 47.35 -37.99 -1.40
C LEU A 19 46.56 -36.68 -1.27
N GLN A 20 46.56 -35.84 -2.31
CA GLN A 20 45.74 -34.64 -2.33
C GLN A 20 44.26 -35.01 -2.52
N ILE A 21 43.52 -34.99 -1.42
CA ILE A 21 42.06 -34.92 -1.43
C ILE A 21 41.71 -33.62 -2.15
N VAL A 22 41.04 -33.75 -3.30
CA VAL A 22 40.48 -32.60 -4.01
C VAL A 22 39.25 -32.14 -3.24
N CYS A 23 39.45 -31.26 -2.27
CA CYS A 23 38.35 -30.43 -1.78
C CYS A 23 37.82 -29.63 -2.98
N PRO A 24 36.53 -29.71 -3.33
CA PRO A 24 35.95 -28.70 -4.21
C PRO A 24 36.14 -27.36 -3.50
N THR A 25 36.80 -26.42 -4.18
CA THR A 25 36.86 -25.04 -3.68
C THR A 25 35.45 -24.55 -3.47
N ILE A 26 35.15 -24.04 -2.28
CA ILE A 26 33.92 -23.29 -2.04
C ILE A 26 34.02 -22.03 -2.91
N THR A 27 33.47 -22.11 -4.11
CA THR A 27 33.07 -20.93 -4.88
C THR A 27 31.95 -20.31 -4.07
N SER A 28 32.31 -19.33 -3.25
CA SER A 28 31.33 -18.50 -2.55
C SER A 28 30.38 -17.92 -3.60
N PHE A 29 29.14 -18.40 -3.60
CA PHE A 29 28.04 -17.79 -4.34
C PHE A 29 27.72 -16.45 -3.67
N PHE A 30 28.56 -15.45 -3.95
CA PHE A 30 28.27 -14.05 -3.68
C PHE A 30 27.17 -13.61 -4.65
N LEU A 31 25.94 -13.95 -4.30
CA LEU A 31 24.75 -13.29 -4.85
C LEU A 31 24.98 -11.78 -4.75
N PRO A 32 24.72 -11.02 -5.82
CA PRO A 32 25.05 -9.60 -5.85
C PRO A 32 24.33 -8.86 -4.71
N THR A 33 25.05 -8.02 -3.97
CA THR A 33 24.43 -7.18 -2.94
C THR A 33 23.53 -6.16 -3.63
N ILE A 34 22.22 -6.34 -3.49
CA ILE A 34 21.21 -5.44 -4.03
C ILE A 34 20.84 -4.39 -2.98
N TYR A 35 20.73 -3.13 -3.41
CA TYR A 35 20.40 -1.99 -2.57
C TYR A 35 18.89 -1.70 -2.57
N ALA A 36 18.31 -1.52 -1.39
CA ALA A 36 16.93 -1.05 -1.19
C ALA A 36 16.83 0.44 -0.82
N LEU A 37 17.96 1.15 -0.85
CA LEU A 37 18.02 2.62 -0.89
C LEU A 37 18.84 3.07 -2.10
N ASP A 38 18.23 3.88 -2.95
CA ASP A 38 18.94 4.87 -3.75
C ASP A 38 18.27 6.24 -3.55
N ASN A 39 18.94 7.16 -2.85
CA ASN A 39 18.37 8.44 -2.44
C ASN A 39 18.30 9.48 -3.58
N ARG A 40 18.40 9.05 -4.85
CA ARG A 40 18.54 9.93 -6.01
C ARG A 40 17.26 10.66 -6.45
N GLU A 41 16.07 10.21 -6.05
CA GLU A 41 14.83 10.99 -6.26
C GLU A 41 14.70 12.21 -5.31
N SER A 42 15.77 12.59 -4.58
CA SER A 42 15.82 13.78 -3.71
C SER A 42 16.79 14.87 -4.18
N ILE A 43 17.19 14.91 -5.46
CA ILE A 43 18.04 15.97 -6.03
C ILE A 43 17.38 16.62 -7.26
N GLY A 44 16.21 17.24 -7.03
CA GLY A 44 15.36 17.84 -8.06
C GLY A 44 14.55 19.04 -7.58
N ASN A 45 15.19 19.99 -6.87
CA ASN A 45 14.59 21.11 -6.11
C ASN A 45 13.87 20.61 -4.83
N GLN A 46 14.30 20.92 -3.59
CA GLN A 46 15.23 21.95 -3.09
C GLN A 46 15.96 21.47 -1.82
N GLY A 47 17.05 22.15 -1.44
CA GLY A 47 17.55 22.19 -0.04
C GLY A 47 18.34 20.96 0.45
N GLU A 48 19.59 21.19 0.88
CA GLU A 48 20.53 20.14 1.34
C GLU A 48 20.02 19.22 2.46
N LEU A 49 19.61 17.98 2.15
CA LEU A 49 19.55 16.86 3.10
C LEU A 49 20.31 15.62 2.55
N GLY A 50 21.57 15.86 2.16
CA GLY A 50 22.44 14.88 1.52
C GLY A 50 23.51 14.24 2.41
N ARG A 51 23.22 13.95 3.69
CA ARG A 51 24.18 13.23 4.58
C ARG A 51 23.53 12.17 5.45
N SER A 52 23.88 10.91 5.17
CA SER A 52 23.83 9.84 6.15
C SER A 52 24.80 10.12 7.29
N LEU A 53 24.27 10.55 8.43
CA LEU A 53 24.90 10.37 9.73
C LEU A 53 23.89 9.63 10.61
N ILE A 54 24.22 8.41 11.02
CA ILE A 54 23.60 7.79 12.18
C ILE A 54 24.11 8.59 13.38
N PRO A 55 23.27 9.31 14.14
CA PRO A 55 23.67 9.85 15.42
C PRO A 55 23.73 8.67 16.40
N GLU A 56 24.85 8.49 17.07
CA GLU A 56 24.84 7.78 18.35
C GLU A 56 23.98 8.62 19.31
N VAL A 57 22.72 8.21 19.54
CA VAL A 57 21.78 8.98 20.37
C VAL A 57 22.15 8.81 21.84
N GLN A 58 23.16 9.56 22.26
CA GLN A 58 23.28 10.01 23.65
C GLN A 58 22.11 10.97 23.92
N SER A 59 21.43 10.76 25.05
CA SER A 59 20.17 11.43 25.36
C SER A 59 20.36 12.88 25.84
N SER A 60 20.01 13.87 25.01
CA SER A 60 19.70 15.23 25.49
C SER A 60 18.88 16.08 24.49
N ASP A 61 17.59 16.24 24.82
CA ASP A 61 16.68 17.38 24.59
C ASP A 61 16.20 17.86 23.18
N LEU A 62 14.86 17.92 23.11
CA LEU A 62 14.00 18.97 22.53
C LEU A 62 14.23 19.46 21.08
N GLY A 63 13.29 19.14 20.19
CA GLY A 63 13.23 19.78 18.86
C GLY A 63 12.11 19.40 17.88
N GLY A 64 11.23 18.42 18.15
CA GLY A 64 10.20 18.03 17.19
C GLY A 64 9.28 16.92 17.71
N TYR A 65 8.17 17.32 18.35
CA TYR A 65 7.17 16.39 18.93
C TYR A 65 6.05 16.01 17.97
N VAL A 66 5.87 16.82 16.92
CA VAL A 66 4.88 16.65 15.85
C VAL A 66 5.64 16.74 14.53
N GLN A 67 5.30 15.90 13.57
CA GLN A 67 5.76 16.01 12.18
C GLN A 67 4.55 16.01 11.25
N LEU A 68 4.30 17.13 10.55
CA LEU A 68 3.32 17.17 9.47
C LEU A 68 3.78 16.32 8.29
N ALA A 69 2.86 15.63 7.62
CA ALA A 69 3.14 14.95 6.36
C ALA A 69 3.25 15.94 5.17
N GLU A 70 2.61 17.11 5.28
CA GLU A 70 2.45 18.12 4.23
C GLU A 70 2.45 19.52 4.86
N THR A 71 3.05 20.52 4.23
CA THR A 71 3.04 21.93 4.70
C THR A 71 1.97 22.79 4.02
N SER A 72 1.34 22.29 2.96
CA SER A 72 0.24 22.94 2.24
C SER A 72 -0.69 21.90 1.61
N LYS A 73 -2.00 22.17 1.62
CA LYS A 73 -3.04 21.33 1.02
C LYS A 73 -4.12 22.17 0.35
N THR A 74 -4.82 21.60 -0.63
CA THR A 74 -5.99 22.22 -1.27
C THR A 74 -7.21 21.31 -1.07
N GLY A 75 -8.40 21.90 -0.94
CA GLY A 75 -9.68 21.20 -0.84
C GLY A 75 -10.85 22.03 -1.35
N TYR A 76 -12.05 21.48 -1.29
CA TYR A 76 -13.27 22.13 -1.82
C TYR A 76 -14.24 22.54 -0.69
N VAL A 77 -15.01 23.60 -0.94
CA VAL A 77 -16.08 24.06 -0.03
C VAL A 77 -17.07 22.93 0.25
N GLY A 78 -17.28 22.62 1.54
CA GLY A 78 -18.15 21.54 2.00
C GLY A 78 -17.52 20.14 2.01
N GLU A 79 -16.30 19.97 1.48
CA GLU A 79 -15.59 18.68 1.52
C GLU A 79 -14.71 18.50 2.77
N THR A 80 -14.34 17.25 3.05
CA THR A 80 -13.49 16.90 4.20
C THR A 80 -12.02 16.80 3.80
N VAL A 81 -11.22 17.74 4.27
CA VAL A 81 -9.77 17.84 4.08
C VAL A 81 -9.06 17.08 5.19
N ILE A 82 -8.25 16.07 4.83
CA ILE A 82 -7.48 15.28 5.80
C ILE A 82 -6.08 15.89 6.02
N VAL A 83 -5.85 16.41 7.23
CA VAL A 83 -4.52 16.84 7.70
C VAL A 83 -3.84 15.64 8.36
N SER A 84 -2.71 15.19 7.81
CA SER A 84 -1.96 14.04 8.33
C SER A 84 -0.70 14.48 9.06
N PHE A 85 -0.48 13.96 10.27
CA PHE A 85 0.73 14.22 11.05
C PHE A 85 1.11 13.03 11.94
N ILE A 86 2.34 13.01 12.43
CA ILE A 86 2.88 11.98 13.31
C ILE A 86 3.18 12.61 14.68
N LEU A 87 2.77 11.94 15.76
CA LEU A 87 3.23 12.24 17.11
C LEU A 87 4.48 11.39 17.42
N SER A 88 5.49 11.97 18.06
CA SER A 88 6.66 11.19 18.50
C SER A 88 6.31 10.12 19.54
N ASP A 89 7.14 9.09 19.68
CA ASP A 89 7.03 7.99 20.65
C ASP A 89 6.92 8.43 22.13
N SER A 90 7.18 9.72 22.41
CA SER A 90 7.11 10.34 23.74
C SER A 90 5.85 11.19 23.97
N VAL A 91 4.94 11.29 22.99
CA VAL A 91 3.82 12.26 23.01
C VAL A 91 2.50 11.59 22.70
N GLN A 92 1.63 11.58 23.71
CA GLN A 92 0.24 11.08 23.65
C GLN A 92 -0.79 12.21 23.57
N SER A 93 -0.38 13.49 23.61
CA SER A 93 -1.31 14.63 23.48
C SER A 93 -0.60 15.90 23.01
N VAL A 94 -1.26 16.71 22.18
CA VAL A 94 -0.71 17.98 21.71
C VAL A 94 -1.80 19.05 21.51
N GLU A 95 -1.45 20.30 21.78
CA GLU A 95 -2.31 21.45 21.47
C GLU A 95 -2.30 21.71 19.96
N MET A 96 -3.48 21.95 19.39
CA MET A 96 -3.69 22.36 18.01
C MET A 96 -4.56 23.62 17.98
N ILE A 97 -4.30 24.51 17.02
CA ILE A 97 -5.08 25.73 16.80
C ILE A 97 -5.71 25.62 15.42
N LEU A 98 -7.04 25.67 15.40
CA LEU A 98 -7.83 25.68 14.17
C LEU A 98 -8.31 27.12 13.88
N PRO A 99 -8.59 27.47 12.61
CA PRO A 99 -9.37 28.66 12.28
C PRO A 99 -10.83 28.47 12.73
N GLU A 100 -11.61 29.55 12.79
CA GLU A 100 -13.01 29.51 13.29
C GLU A 100 -13.95 28.81 12.29
N GLU A 101 -13.57 28.83 11.02
CA GLU A 101 -14.27 28.27 9.87
C GLU A 101 -14.03 26.76 9.70
N ALA A 102 -13.12 26.15 10.49
CA ALA A 102 -12.82 24.72 10.44
C ALA A 102 -13.65 23.92 11.46
N MET A 103 -14.39 22.93 10.96
CA MET A 103 -15.09 21.94 11.78
C MET A 103 -14.38 20.59 11.72
N ILE A 104 -14.11 19.97 12.88
CA ILE A 104 -13.63 18.58 12.94
C ILE A 104 -14.80 17.63 12.66
N VAL A 105 -14.67 16.77 11.64
CA VAL A 105 -15.70 15.78 11.27
C VAL A 105 -15.53 14.53 12.14
N LYS A 106 -16.19 14.52 13.30
CA LYS A 106 -16.00 13.50 14.34
C LYS A 106 -16.36 12.08 13.90
N GLU A 107 -17.24 11.96 12.92
CA GLU A 107 -17.72 10.70 12.34
C GLU A 107 -16.62 9.96 11.54
N VAL A 108 -15.51 10.65 11.21
CA VAL A 108 -14.37 10.13 10.42
C VAL A 108 -13.06 10.27 11.22
N LEU A 109 -13.14 10.55 12.52
CA LEU A 109 -11.97 10.62 13.40
C LEU A 109 -11.45 9.19 13.71
N PRO A 110 -10.14 8.94 13.80
CA PRO A 110 -9.61 7.64 14.21
C PRO A 110 -10.09 7.23 15.61
N ALA A 111 -10.36 5.94 15.81
CA ALA A 111 -10.98 5.43 17.05
C ALA A 111 -10.04 5.46 18.27
N ASP A 112 -8.74 5.58 18.04
CA ASP A 112 -7.65 5.73 18.99
C ASP A 112 -7.35 7.20 19.35
N VAL A 113 -8.12 8.15 18.80
CA VAL A 113 -7.87 9.59 18.86
C VAL A 113 -9.06 10.36 19.43
N GLU A 114 -8.86 11.05 20.56
CA GLU A 114 -9.86 11.96 21.14
C GLU A 114 -9.54 13.43 20.82
N VAL A 115 -10.57 14.25 20.59
CA VAL A 115 -10.44 15.71 20.40
C VAL A 115 -11.36 16.50 21.34
N GLU A 116 -10.74 17.37 22.14
CA GLU A 116 -11.42 18.28 23.08
C GLU A 116 -11.18 19.74 22.67
N LYS A 117 -12.22 20.58 22.68
CA LYS A 117 -12.06 22.03 22.49
C LYS A 117 -11.76 22.67 23.85
N ALA A 118 -10.69 23.46 23.94
CA ALA A 118 -10.43 24.25 25.14
C ALA A 118 -11.48 25.36 25.26
N HIS A 119 -12.00 25.59 26.47
CA HIS A 119 -13.11 26.54 26.71
C HIS A 119 -12.88 27.89 26.01
N ASP A 120 -13.91 28.34 25.27
CA ASP A 120 -14.04 29.65 24.62
C ASP A 120 -12.82 30.14 23.82
N THR A 121 -12.05 29.20 23.24
CA THR A 121 -10.90 29.52 22.36
C THR A 121 -10.84 28.60 21.16
N ASN A 122 -10.11 28.99 20.11
CA ASN A 122 -9.89 28.16 18.92
C ASN A 122 -8.75 27.13 19.10
N LYS A 123 -8.33 26.93 20.37
CA LYS A 123 -7.42 25.87 20.78
C LYS A 123 -8.21 24.58 20.98
N TRP A 124 -7.65 23.49 20.50
CA TRP A 124 -8.11 22.14 20.68
C TRP A 124 -6.95 21.32 21.27
N MET A 125 -7.28 20.29 22.03
CA MET A 125 -6.34 19.30 22.53
C MET A 125 -6.67 17.98 21.85
N ILE A 126 -5.70 17.40 21.15
CA ILE A 126 -5.81 16.03 20.67
C ILE A 126 -5.13 15.09 21.66
N LYS A 127 -5.69 13.91 21.87
CA LYS A 127 -5.13 12.85 22.70
C LYS A 127 -5.11 11.55 21.90
N SER A 128 -4.12 10.72 22.16
CA SER A 128 -3.99 9.37 21.63
C SER A 128 -3.69 8.42 22.78
N GLU A 129 -4.31 7.25 22.80
CA GLU A 129 -3.92 6.19 23.74
C GLU A 129 -2.51 5.64 23.42
N VAL A 130 -2.12 5.70 22.14
CA VAL A 130 -0.88 5.11 21.62
C VAL A 130 0.11 6.21 21.20
N ALA A 131 1.36 6.13 21.67
CA ALA A 131 2.42 7.04 21.25
C ALA A 131 3.05 6.59 19.91
N GLY A 132 3.71 7.50 19.18
CA GLY A 132 4.36 7.19 17.90
C GLY A 132 3.41 7.08 16.68
N ILE A 133 2.11 7.35 16.85
CA ILE A 133 1.12 7.13 15.77
C ILE A 133 1.08 8.27 14.74
N ARG A 134 0.66 7.89 13.52
CA ARG A 134 0.16 8.84 12.51
C ARG A 134 -1.32 9.10 12.76
N ILE A 135 -1.67 10.37 13.01
CA ILE A 135 -3.05 10.85 13.11
C ILE A 135 -3.49 11.42 11.75
N ALA A 136 -4.72 11.08 11.37
CA ALA A 136 -5.46 11.71 10.26
C ALA A 136 -6.58 12.56 10.86
N LEU A 137 -6.46 13.89 10.78
CA LEU A 137 -7.41 14.85 11.32
C LEU A 137 -8.36 15.34 10.19
N PRO A 138 -9.66 15.00 10.23
CA PRO A 138 -10.63 15.41 9.21
C PRO A 138 -11.20 16.80 9.51
N LEU A 139 -10.97 17.77 8.63
CA LEU A 139 -11.48 19.15 8.73
C LEU A 139 -12.43 19.46 7.56
N ARG A 140 -13.60 20.06 7.84
CA ARG A 140 -14.49 20.63 6.81
C ARG A 140 -14.54 22.15 6.95
N PHE A 141 -14.64 22.83 5.81
CA PHE A 141 -14.74 24.28 5.68
C PHE A 141 -15.95 24.64 4.80
N GLU A 142 -16.80 25.55 5.25
CA GLU A 142 -18.03 25.95 4.54
C GLU A 142 -17.83 27.18 3.63
N ASP A 143 -16.66 27.84 3.72
CA ASP A 143 -16.29 29.03 2.93
C ASP A 143 -15.01 28.79 2.13
N LYS A 144 -14.85 29.55 1.04
CA LYS A 144 -13.61 29.56 0.26
C LYS A 144 -12.59 30.51 0.89
N GLY A 145 -11.34 30.09 0.99
CA GLY A 145 -10.33 30.86 1.73
C GLY A 145 -8.93 30.26 1.69
N ASN A 146 -8.01 30.94 2.35
CA ASN A 146 -6.66 30.45 2.63
C ASN A 146 -6.49 30.44 4.15
N TYR A 147 -6.45 29.24 4.72
CA TYR A 147 -6.46 28.99 6.16
C TYR A 147 -5.09 28.48 6.64
N GLU A 148 -4.79 28.64 7.93
CA GLU A 148 -3.61 28.05 8.56
C GLU A 148 -4.05 27.27 9.81
N VAL A 149 -3.56 26.04 9.92
CA VAL A 149 -3.78 25.15 11.07
C VAL A 149 -2.43 24.90 11.74
N GLN A 150 -2.36 25.12 13.06
CA GLN A 150 -1.16 24.86 13.86
C GLN A 150 -1.35 23.58 14.68
N ILE A 151 -0.32 22.73 14.74
CA ILE A 151 -0.32 21.49 15.54
C ILE A 151 1.03 21.43 16.29
N GLY A 152 1.00 21.66 17.60
CA GLY A 152 2.21 21.92 18.39
C GLY A 152 2.93 23.18 17.89
N THR A 153 4.15 23.00 17.37
CA THR A 153 4.94 24.04 16.70
C THR A 153 4.65 24.16 15.20
N GLU A 154 4.15 23.09 14.58
CA GLU A 154 4.07 22.94 13.14
C GLU A 154 2.84 23.63 12.53
N ARG A 155 2.94 24.04 11.26
CA ARG A 155 1.87 24.78 10.56
C ARG A 155 1.63 24.24 9.16
N ILE A 156 0.37 23.96 8.84
CA ILE A 156 -0.10 23.59 7.50
C ILE A 156 -1.03 24.68 6.96
N LYS A 157 -0.85 25.03 5.69
CA LYS A 157 -1.75 25.93 4.96
C LYS A 157 -2.80 25.15 4.20
N ILE A 158 -4.05 25.60 4.25
CA ILE A 158 -5.17 24.92 3.57
C ILE A 158 -5.88 25.94 2.68
N GLU A 159 -5.78 25.75 1.37
CA GLU A 159 -6.55 26.51 0.40
C GLU A 159 -7.88 25.80 0.14
N ILE A 160 -9.00 26.49 0.35
CA ILE A 160 -10.33 25.99 0.05
C ILE A 160 -10.88 26.74 -1.15
N ILE A 161 -11.09 26.03 -2.26
CA ILE A 161 -11.67 26.57 -3.48
C ILE A 161 -13.16 26.21 -3.57
N LYS A 162 -13.95 27.10 -4.17
CA LYS A 162 -15.33 26.79 -4.52
C LYS A 162 -15.33 26.07 -5.87
N GLU A 163 -15.93 24.90 -5.95
CA GLU A 163 -16.18 24.25 -7.24
C GLU A 163 -17.14 25.13 -8.06
N GLU A 164 -16.67 25.61 -9.22
CA GLU A 164 -17.55 26.17 -10.23
C GLU A 164 -18.23 25.01 -10.94
N LYS A 165 -19.54 24.83 -10.71
CA LYS A 165 -20.34 23.83 -11.41
C LYS A 165 -20.20 24.04 -12.92
N ALA A 166 -19.46 23.16 -13.58
CA ALA A 166 -19.30 23.16 -15.02
C ALA A 166 -20.65 22.85 -15.70
N VAL A 167 -21.39 23.91 -16.03
CA VAL A 167 -22.52 23.81 -16.96
C VAL A 167 -21.95 23.34 -18.28
N SER A 168 -22.41 22.17 -18.76
CA SER A 168 -21.92 21.58 -20.00
C SER A 168 -22.28 22.51 -21.17
N ALA A 169 -21.26 23.11 -21.78
CA ALA A 169 -21.43 24.04 -22.89
C ALA A 169 -21.58 23.30 -24.22
N THR A 170 -22.70 22.60 -24.38
CA THR A 170 -23.25 22.23 -25.70
C THR A 170 -24.45 23.12 -25.99
N ASP A 171 -24.24 24.21 -26.73
CA ASP A 171 -24.64 24.24 -28.14
C ASP A 171 -24.18 25.55 -28.83
N GLU A 172 -24.12 25.50 -30.16
CA GLU A 172 -23.69 26.63 -30.99
C GLU A 172 -24.88 27.55 -31.33
N ASN A 173 -24.63 28.86 -31.33
CA ASN A 173 -25.36 29.92 -32.04
C ASN A 173 -26.87 29.72 -32.33
N GLU A 174 -27.73 30.46 -31.63
CA GLU A 174 -28.58 31.45 -32.32
C GLU A 174 -29.00 32.60 -31.39
N ALA A 175 -29.69 33.62 -31.93
CA ALA A 175 -29.67 34.97 -31.36
C ALA A 175 -31.06 35.62 -31.21
N VAL A 176 -31.24 36.34 -30.09
CA VAL A 176 -32.15 37.49 -29.90
C VAL A 176 -33.66 37.23 -30.02
N THR A 177 -34.36 37.23 -28.88
CA THR A 177 -35.37 38.29 -28.56
C THR A 177 -35.77 38.27 -27.09
N GLU A 178 -36.24 39.42 -26.58
CA GLU A 178 -36.98 39.54 -25.32
C GLU A 178 -38.48 39.46 -25.62
N GLU A 179 -39.30 38.83 -24.75
CA GLU A 179 -40.53 39.39 -24.16
C GLU A 179 -41.41 38.35 -23.42
N ASN A 180 -42.13 38.83 -22.38
CA ASN A 180 -43.47 38.41 -21.92
C ASN A 180 -43.66 36.98 -21.31
N ILE A 181 -44.01 36.88 -20.00
CA ILE A 181 -45.39 36.80 -19.40
C ILE A 181 -45.99 35.38 -19.53
N VAL A 182 -46.59 34.70 -18.54
CA VAL A 182 -46.83 34.77 -17.07
C VAL A 182 -47.86 33.65 -16.79
N GLU A 183 -48.09 33.25 -15.53
CA GLU A 183 -49.08 32.23 -15.07
C GLU A 183 -48.81 30.77 -15.55
N ASP A 184 -48.82 29.70 -14.73
CA ASP A 184 -49.50 29.31 -13.47
C ASP A 184 -50.86 28.63 -13.68
N GLU A 185 -50.93 27.31 -13.36
CA GLU A 185 -52.18 26.59 -13.04
C GLU A 185 -51.88 25.23 -12.38
N GLU A 186 -52.45 24.97 -11.20
CA GLU A 186 -52.52 23.63 -10.59
C GLU A 186 -53.65 22.79 -11.22
N ILE A 187 -53.45 21.47 -11.38
CA ILE A 187 -54.56 20.50 -11.32
C ILE A 187 -54.14 19.26 -10.52
N ASP A 188 -54.88 18.99 -9.44
CA ASP A 188 -54.86 17.76 -8.62
C ASP A 188 -56.09 16.87 -8.93
N VAL A 189 -56.22 15.76 -8.19
CA VAL A 189 -57.47 15.02 -7.88
C VAL A 189 -57.75 13.75 -8.70
N SER A 190 -56.96 12.70 -8.41
CA SER A 190 -57.45 11.31 -8.22
C SER A 190 -58.00 10.56 -9.47
N GLN A 191 -58.50 9.30 -9.48
CA GLN A 191 -58.90 8.26 -8.48
C GLN A 191 -58.99 6.89 -9.26
N VAL A 192 -59.21 5.65 -8.76
CA VAL A 192 -59.56 5.01 -7.47
C VAL A 192 -58.95 3.56 -7.47
N ALA A 193 -58.87 2.89 -6.31
CA ALA A 193 -59.16 1.44 -6.10
C ALA A 193 -58.22 0.34 -6.65
N ASN A 194 -58.10 -0.86 -6.02
CA ASN A 194 -58.37 -1.31 -4.63
C ASN A 194 -57.80 -2.75 -4.42
N ALA A 195 -57.90 -3.26 -3.18
CA ALA A 195 -57.88 -4.66 -2.71
C ALA A 195 -56.59 -5.15 -2.03
N GLU A 196 -56.79 -5.75 -0.85
CA GLU A 196 -55.82 -6.16 0.18
C GLU A 196 -55.79 -7.69 0.38
N GLU A 197 -54.81 -8.16 1.16
CA GLU A 197 -54.79 -9.43 1.92
C GLU A 197 -54.88 -10.77 1.13
N THR A 198 -54.17 -11.84 1.51
CA THR A 198 -54.27 -12.49 2.84
C THR A 198 -53.01 -13.32 3.17
N MET A 199 -52.72 -13.48 4.47
CA MET A 199 -51.80 -14.52 5.00
C MET A 199 -52.50 -15.89 5.13
N PRO A 200 -51.74 -16.98 5.30
CA PRO A 200 -52.17 -18.12 6.11
C PRO A 200 -51.18 -18.46 7.25
N GLU A 201 -51.69 -19.11 8.31
CA GLU A 201 -50.93 -19.52 9.50
C GLU A 201 -50.72 -21.04 9.63
N THR A 202 -49.58 -21.39 10.23
CA THR A 202 -49.32 -22.43 11.25
C THR A 202 -50.04 -23.81 11.26
N ASP A 203 -49.24 -24.87 11.08
CA ASP A 203 -49.14 -26.06 11.98
C ASP A 203 -47.66 -26.59 11.89
N ARG A 204 -46.93 -27.27 12.82
CA ARG A 204 -47.16 -28.10 14.04
C ARG A 204 -47.63 -29.56 13.76
N ILE A 205 -47.19 -30.62 14.46
CA ILE A 205 -46.00 -30.92 15.32
C ILE A 205 -45.38 -32.28 14.81
N GLU A 206 -44.33 -32.97 15.27
CA GLU A 206 -43.56 -33.21 16.53
C GLU A 206 -42.04 -33.34 16.17
N ASP A 207 -41.03 -32.90 16.95
CA ASP A 207 -40.44 -33.36 18.24
C ASP A 207 -39.48 -34.58 18.18
N SER A 208 -38.22 -34.35 18.58
CA SER A 208 -37.27 -35.35 19.12
C SER A 208 -36.09 -34.63 19.80
N GLN A 209 -35.93 -34.87 21.10
CA GLN A 209 -34.95 -34.24 22.00
C GLN A 209 -33.51 -34.67 21.66
N LYS A 210 -32.56 -33.73 21.50
CA LYS A 210 -31.80 -33.00 22.54
C LYS A 210 -30.80 -33.90 23.29
N ASP A 211 -29.51 -33.56 23.16
CA ASP A 211 -28.62 -33.49 24.32
C ASP A 211 -27.62 -32.33 24.16
N GLU A 212 -27.14 -31.77 25.27
CA GLU A 212 -26.27 -30.59 25.32
C GLU A 212 -25.01 -30.91 26.13
N THR A 213 -23.82 -30.55 25.64
CA THR A 213 -22.81 -29.77 26.41
C THR A 213 -21.54 -29.48 25.63
N ASN A 214 -21.07 -28.23 25.76
CA ASN A 214 -19.69 -27.73 25.89
C ASN A 214 -18.54 -28.48 25.16
N THR A 215 -17.64 -27.82 24.43
CA THR A 215 -16.99 -26.54 24.81
C THR A 215 -16.49 -25.77 23.58
N SER A 216 -16.33 -24.46 23.70
CA SER A 216 -15.83 -23.58 22.64
C SER A 216 -14.37 -23.84 22.27
N GLU A 217 -14.11 -24.22 21.02
CA GLU A 217 -12.90 -23.83 20.29
C GLU A 217 -13.30 -23.34 18.89
N THR A 218 -13.44 -22.02 18.73
CA THR A 218 -13.59 -21.39 17.41
C THR A 218 -12.23 -21.38 16.72
N THR A 219 -11.78 -22.53 16.23
CA THR A 219 -10.61 -22.61 15.36
C THR A 219 -10.85 -21.72 14.14
N LEU A 220 -10.04 -20.68 13.97
CA LEU A 220 -9.91 -19.96 12.72
C LEU A 220 -9.55 -20.99 11.64
N ARG A 221 -10.44 -21.21 10.67
CA ARG A 221 -10.18 -22.10 9.53
C ARG A 221 -9.71 -21.30 8.32
N ASP A 222 -8.86 -21.96 7.55
CA ASP A 222 -7.94 -21.36 6.60
C ASP A 222 -8.64 -20.70 5.40
N PRO A 223 -8.00 -19.70 4.73
CA PRO A 223 -8.63 -18.87 3.69
C PRO A 223 -8.76 -19.58 2.33
N ILE A 224 -9.38 -20.76 2.30
CA ILE A 224 -9.57 -21.56 1.08
C ILE A 224 -10.80 -21.04 0.30
N THR A 225 -10.56 -20.39 -0.84
CA THR A 225 -11.58 -20.15 -1.88
C THR A 225 -12.14 -21.49 -2.35
N PRO A 226 -13.47 -21.65 -2.57
CA PRO A 226 -14.04 -22.91 -3.06
C PRO A 226 -13.32 -23.43 -4.31
N LEU A 227 -12.89 -24.68 -4.26
CA LEU A 227 -11.96 -25.27 -5.23
C LEU A 227 -12.50 -25.26 -6.68
N ASP A 228 -13.81 -25.37 -6.83
CA ASP A 228 -14.51 -25.47 -8.11
C ASP A 228 -14.59 -24.14 -8.89
N GLU A 229 -14.25 -23.00 -8.26
CA GLU A 229 -14.16 -21.69 -8.91
C GLU A 229 -12.71 -21.28 -9.26
N ILE A 230 -11.70 -22.13 -8.96
CA ILE A 230 -10.30 -21.78 -9.14
C ILE A 230 -9.86 -21.94 -10.61
N ASN A 231 -9.64 -20.81 -11.27
CA ASN A 231 -8.97 -20.74 -12.57
C ASN A 231 -7.52 -20.30 -12.35
N HIS A 232 -6.60 -21.26 -12.42
CA HIS A 232 -5.21 -21.08 -12.01
C HIS A 232 -4.28 -20.72 -13.17
N ARG A 233 -3.15 -20.10 -12.84
CA ARG A 233 -1.99 -19.96 -13.73
C ARG A 233 -0.70 -20.27 -12.98
N ASP A 234 0.02 -21.29 -13.41
CA ASP A 234 1.43 -21.47 -13.05
C ASP A 234 2.26 -20.35 -13.68
N VAL A 235 3.18 -19.77 -12.90
CA VAL A 235 4.08 -18.70 -13.35
C VAL A 235 5.51 -18.97 -12.89
N SER A 236 6.47 -18.84 -13.81
CA SER A 236 7.89 -19.10 -13.58
C SER A 236 8.79 -17.88 -13.83
N ASN A 237 8.22 -16.76 -14.24
CA ASN A 237 8.93 -15.53 -14.58
C ASN A 237 8.00 -14.30 -14.53
N TRP A 238 8.61 -13.11 -14.57
CA TRP A 238 7.92 -11.83 -14.54
C TRP A 238 6.85 -11.65 -15.61
N GLN A 239 7.08 -12.10 -16.86
CA GLN A 239 6.12 -11.87 -17.93
C GLN A 239 4.86 -12.72 -17.73
N GLU A 240 5.01 -13.98 -17.31
CA GLU A 240 3.89 -14.85 -16.94
C GLU A 240 3.10 -14.31 -15.74
N PHE A 241 3.82 -13.86 -14.70
CA PHE A 241 3.21 -13.23 -13.52
C PHE A 241 2.37 -12.01 -13.88
N MET A 242 2.95 -11.06 -14.63
CA MET A 242 2.25 -9.84 -15.04
C MET A 242 1.09 -10.11 -16.01
N LEU A 243 1.21 -11.11 -16.91
CA LEU A 243 0.11 -11.54 -17.78
C LEU A 243 -1.04 -12.16 -16.97
N ALA A 244 -0.75 -12.91 -15.91
CA ALA A 244 -1.77 -13.47 -15.02
C ALA A 244 -2.46 -12.39 -14.15
N LEU A 245 -1.76 -11.32 -13.77
CA LEU A 245 -2.37 -10.19 -13.07
C LEU A 245 -3.42 -9.46 -13.94
N VAL A 246 -3.12 -9.22 -15.22
CA VAL A 246 -4.04 -8.50 -16.13
C VAL A 246 -5.20 -9.36 -16.66
N ASP A 247 -5.12 -10.68 -16.60
CA ASP A 247 -6.18 -11.59 -17.04
C ASP A 247 -7.29 -11.68 -15.97
N PRO A 248 -8.48 -11.09 -16.18
CA PRO A 248 -9.56 -11.10 -15.19
C PRO A 248 -10.12 -12.50 -14.92
N THR A 249 -9.84 -13.47 -15.77
CA THR A 249 -10.32 -14.85 -15.59
C THR A 249 -9.50 -15.61 -14.56
N ILE A 250 -8.24 -15.23 -14.30
CA ILE A 250 -7.32 -15.94 -13.40
C ILE A 250 -7.44 -15.40 -11.98
N ASN A 251 -7.96 -16.20 -11.06
CA ASN A 251 -8.13 -15.85 -9.64
C ASN A 251 -7.11 -16.55 -8.72
N TYR A 252 -6.23 -17.38 -9.27
CA TYR A 252 -5.14 -18.03 -8.54
C TYR A 252 -3.86 -18.04 -9.39
N ILE A 253 -2.80 -17.43 -8.87
CA ILE A 253 -1.46 -17.43 -9.45
C ILE A 253 -0.61 -18.36 -8.59
N ASN A 254 0.03 -19.33 -9.23
CA ASN A 254 0.84 -20.36 -8.59
C ASN A 254 2.30 -20.16 -9.00
N VAL A 255 3.15 -19.67 -8.10
CA VAL A 255 4.58 -19.50 -8.37
C VAL A 255 5.27 -20.86 -8.31
N ILE A 256 6.04 -21.18 -9.35
CA ILE A 256 6.71 -22.49 -9.51
C ILE A 256 8.24 -22.40 -9.67
N ASN A 257 8.81 -21.20 -9.54
CA ASN A 257 10.26 -20.92 -9.50
C ASN A 257 10.50 -19.56 -8.82
N ASP A 258 11.70 -19.36 -8.28
CA ASP A 258 12.17 -18.04 -7.85
C ASP A 258 12.45 -17.17 -9.10
N PHE A 259 11.96 -15.93 -9.15
CA PHE A 259 12.21 -15.03 -10.29
C PHE A 259 12.30 -13.55 -9.91
N GLU A 260 13.04 -12.79 -10.73
CA GLU A 260 13.09 -11.32 -10.65
C GLU A 260 12.28 -10.62 -11.75
N SER A 261 11.96 -9.34 -11.52
CA SER A 261 11.36 -8.46 -12.51
C SER A 261 12.34 -8.11 -13.64
N THR A 262 11.87 -8.10 -14.89
CA THR A 262 12.76 -7.94 -16.06
C THR A 262 13.35 -6.53 -16.18
N ASP A 263 14.53 -6.42 -16.82
CA ASP A 263 15.22 -5.14 -17.08
C ASP A 263 14.33 -4.09 -17.75
N ASN A 264 13.45 -4.52 -18.65
CA ASN A 264 12.27 -3.75 -19.04
C ASN A 264 11.03 -4.47 -18.46
N PRO A 265 10.40 -3.93 -17.40
CA PRO A 265 9.31 -4.60 -16.70
C PRO A 265 7.96 -4.48 -17.41
N THR A 266 7.90 -3.77 -18.56
CA THR A 266 6.69 -3.62 -19.40
C THR A 266 6.82 -4.30 -20.77
N ALA A 267 7.96 -4.93 -21.08
CA ALA A 267 8.20 -5.56 -22.38
C ALA A 267 7.23 -6.73 -22.64
N GLY A 268 6.53 -6.68 -23.77
CA GLY A 268 5.61 -7.76 -24.18
C GLY A 268 4.34 -7.90 -23.33
N LEU A 269 3.97 -6.86 -22.56
CA LEU A 269 2.76 -6.84 -21.75
C LEU A 269 1.69 -5.92 -22.34
N THR A 270 0.43 -6.34 -22.23
CA THR A 270 -0.77 -5.55 -22.52
C THR A 270 -1.56 -5.32 -21.24
N GLY A 271 -2.23 -4.19 -21.09
CA GLY A 271 -2.95 -3.87 -19.84
C GLY A 271 -2.03 -3.38 -18.70
N VAL A 272 -0.77 -3.06 -19.02
CA VAL A 272 0.24 -2.50 -18.13
C VAL A 272 0.86 -1.26 -18.80
N GLN A 273 1.01 -0.17 -18.05
CA GLN A 273 1.54 1.11 -18.53
C GLN A 273 2.71 1.57 -17.66
N GLY A 274 3.90 1.72 -18.26
CA GLY A 274 5.12 2.10 -17.54
C GLY A 274 5.46 3.59 -17.53
N ASN A 275 4.87 4.40 -18.42
CA ASN A 275 5.28 5.76 -18.79
C ASN A 275 6.76 5.90 -19.22
N SER A 276 7.70 5.65 -18.30
CA SER A 276 9.15 5.65 -18.52
C SER A 276 9.85 4.34 -18.11
N ALA A 277 9.11 3.35 -17.57
CA ALA A 277 9.63 2.06 -17.08
C ALA A 277 10.14 1.12 -18.19
N THR A 278 11.22 1.55 -18.84
CA THR A 278 12.00 0.80 -19.85
C THR A 278 13.32 0.28 -19.31
N SER A 279 13.69 0.70 -18.09
CA SER A 279 14.79 0.19 -17.29
C SER A 279 14.29 -0.15 -15.88
N ASN A 280 14.97 -1.08 -15.23
CA ASN A 280 14.67 -1.58 -13.88
C ASN A 280 15.99 -1.81 -13.13
N PRO A 281 16.57 -0.77 -12.50
CA PRO A 281 17.71 -0.96 -11.61
C PRO A 281 17.28 -1.74 -10.37
N ASN A 282 18.23 -2.28 -9.60
CA ASN A 282 17.88 -3.17 -8.48
C ASN A 282 17.39 -2.41 -7.22
N GLY A 283 17.32 -1.08 -7.28
CA GLY A 283 16.76 -0.19 -6.26
C GLY A 283 16.45 1.21 -6.80
N GLY A 284 15.63 1.97 -6.06
CA GLY A 284 14.97 3.19 -6.55
C GLY A 284 13.51 2.91 -6.94
N ALA A 285 12.82 3.86 -7.58
CA ALA A 285 11.41 3.71 -7.94
C ALA A 285 11.20 3.58 -9.47
N VAL A 286 10.57 2.49 -9.89
CA VAL A 286 10.10 2.25 -11.26
C VAL A 286 8.63 1.84 -11.19
N TYR A 287 7.73 2.80 -11.41
CA TYR A 287 6.29 2.53 -11.36
C TYR A 287 5.83 1.84 -12.65
N ILE A 288 5.05 0.76 -12.51
CA ILE A 288 4.22 0.24 -13.59
C ILE A 288 2.78 0.19 -13.14
N TRP A 289 1.86 0.55 -14.02
CA TRP A 289 0.45 0.72 -13.71
C TRP A 289 -0.38 -0.33 -14.45
N ILE A 290 -0.98 -1.26 -13.71
CA ILE A 290 -2.05 -2.11 -14.23
C ILE A 290 -3.21 -1.20 -14.64
N ASN A 291 -3.55 -1.20 -15.94
CA ASN A 291 -4.55 -0.29 -16.51
C ASN A 291 -5.66 -0.99 -17.34
N ALA A 292 -5.60 -2.32 -17.51
CA ALA A 292 -6.69 -3.12 -18.07
C ALA A 292 -8.00 -2.88 -17.29
N SER A 293 -9.12 -2.73 -18.02
CA SER A 293 -10.36 -2.21 -17.44
C SER A 293 -11.20 -3.29 -16.72
N GLN A 294 -11.74 -2.93 -15.55
CA GLN A 294 -12.71 -3.72 -14.76
C GLN A 294 -12.25 -5.13 -14.36
N ILE A 295 -10.93 -5.35 -14.28
CA ILE A 295 -10.31 -6.65 -13.98
C ILE A 295 -10.14 -6.96 -12.48
N SER A 296 -10.58 -6.06 -11.59
CA SER A 296 -10.47 -6.28 -10.15
C SER A 296 -11.32 -7.46 -9.70
N ARG A 297 -10.78 -8.22 -8.75
CA ARG A 297 -11.29 -9.53 -8.34
C ARG A 297 -10.62 -9.99 -7.04
N LYS A 298 -11.15 -11.09 -6.47
CA LYS A 298 -10.38 -11.91 -5.54
C LYS A 298 -9.26 -12.61 -6.29
N LEU A 299 -8.04 -12.49 -5.78
CA LEU A 299 -6.84 -13.06 -6.37
C LEU A 299 -5.93 -13.62 -5.27
N VAL A 300 -5.57 -14.89 -5.38
CA VAL A 300 -4.51 -15.50 -4.57
C VAL A 300 -3.23 -15.57 -5.39
N ILE A 301 -2.10 -15.23 -4.77
CA ILE A 301 -0.75 -15.41 -5.27
C ILE A 301 -0.07 -16.37 -4.28
N GLU A 302 -0.04 -17.64 -4.64
CA GLU A 302 0.59 -18.73 -3.90
C GLU A 302 2.07 -18.80 -4.27
N GLY A 303 2.95 -18.74 -3.27
CA GLY A 303 4.39 -18.78 -3.45
C GLY A 303 5.00 -20.18 -3.44
N ASN A 304 4.41 -21.14 -2.72
CA ASN A 304 5.05 -22.45 -2.48
C ASN A 304 6.51 -22.33 -1.95
N ASP A 305 6.76 -21.38 -1.04
CA ASP A 305 8.07 -20.98 -0.50
C ASP A 305 9.06 -20.39 -1.54
N HIS A 306 8.59 -20.01 -2.74
CA HIS A 306 9.39 -19.27 -3.72
C HIS A 306 9.57 -17.78 -3.38
N GLN A 307 10.53 -17.15 -4.04
CA GLN A 307 10.77 -15.70 -3.96
C GLN A 307 10.44 -14.97 -5.26
N ILE A 308 9.78 -13.81 -5.13
CA ILE A 308 9.71 -12.81 -6.20
C ILE A 308 10.57 -11.59 -5.81
N ASP A 309 11.55 -11.27 -6.65
CA ASP A 309 12.32 -10.03 -6.56
C ASP A 309 11.75 -8.95 -7.49
N PHE A 310 11.19 -7.91 -6.89
CA PHE A 310 10.60 -6.79 -7.62
C PHE A 310 11.64 -5.77 -8.09
N ARG A 311 12.91 -5.82 -7.64
CA ARG A 311 13.96 -4.84 -7.98
C ARG A 311 13.45 -3.41 -7.70
N ALA A 312 13.60 -2.45 -8.61
CA ALA A 312 13.00 -1.12 -8.43
C ALA A 312 11.50 -1.04 -8.76
N VAL A 313 10.87 -2.13 -9.24
CA VAL A 313 9.48 -2.10 -9.70
C VAL A 313 8.49 -1.96 -8.55
N ALA A 314 7.62 -0.96 -8.62
CA ALA A 314 6.40 -0.87 -7.82
C ALA A 314 5.18 -1.08 -8.73
N VAL A 315 4.39 -2.14 -8.49
CA VAL A 315 3.20 -2.44 -9.29
C VAL A 315 1.99 -1.72 -8.70
N GLY A 316 1.52 -0.68 -9.39
CA GLY A 316 0.35 0.09 -8.99
C GLY A 316 -0.90 -0.26 -9.80
N TYR A 317 -2.08 -0.01 -9.23
CA TYR A 317 -3.38 -0.15 -9.91
C TYR A 317 -4.02 1.22 -10.14
N VAL A 318 -4.59 1.47 -11.33
CA VAL A 318 -5.35 2.70 -11.64
C VAL A 318 -6.85 2.48 -11.64
N ASN A 319 -7.62 3.57 -11.50
CA ASN A 319 -9.09 3.57 -11.44
C ASN A 319 -9.80 2.73 -12.52
N SER A 320 -9.26 2.60 -13.74
CA SER A 320 -9.88 1.76 -14.78
C SER A 320 -9.98 0.30 -14.39
N THR A 321 -9.07 -0.22 -13.56
CA THR A 321 -9.05 -1.62 -13.12
C THR A 321 -10.22 -2.00 -12.22
N PHE A 322 -10.83 -1.02 -11.54
CA PHE A 322 -11.82 -1.27 -10.50
C PHE A 322 -13.19 -1.65 -11.07
N ASN A 323 -13.81 -2.65 -10.45
CA ASN A 323 -15.16 -3.13 -10.69
C ASN A 323 -15.89 -3.19 -9.33
N ALA A 324 -16.97 -2.42 -9.18
CA ALA A 324 -17.68 -2.31 -7.91
C ALA A 324 -18.33 -3.63 -7.44
N ASN A 325 -18.61 -4.57 -8.36
CA ASN A 325 -19.15 -5.89 -8.01
C ASN A 325 -18.06 -6.84 -7.48
N THR A 326 -16.79 -6.59 -7.85
CA THR A 326 -15.62 -7.39 -7.49
C THR A 326 -14.43 -6.48 -7.18
N PRO A 327 -14.42 -5.75 -6.04
CA PRO A 327 -13.25 -4.96 -5.63
C PRO A 327 -11.96 -5.81 -5.57
N TRP A 328 -10.79 -5.16 -5.64
CA TRP A 328 -9.52 -5.89 -5.54
C TRP A 328 -9.39 -6.55 -4.17
N ASP A 329 -9.23 -7.87 -4.15
CA ASP A 329 -9.07 -8.65 -2.92
C ASP A 329 -7.86 -9.57 -3.13
N ILE A 330 -6.66 -8.98 -3.03
CA ILE A 330 -5.39 -9.63 -3.37
C ILE A 330 -4.78 -10.25 -2.12
N THR A 331 -4.30 -11.49 -2.23
CA THR A 331 -3.62 -12.24 -1.16
C THR A 331 -2.29 -12.76 -1.66
N PHE A 332 -1.19 -12.37 -1.03
CA PHE A 332 0.09 -13.07 -1.15
C PHE A 332 0.20 -14.10 -0.02
N GLN A 333 0.55 -15.35 -0.35
CA GLN A 333 0.70 -16.41 0.64
C GLN A 333 1.87 -17.37 0.39
N ASN A 334 2.49 -17.85 1.47
CA ASN A 334 3.63 -18.78 1.50
C ASN A 334 4.76 -18.37 0.53
N ILE A 335 5.18 -17.11 0.62
CA ILE A 335 6.04 -16.46 -0.39
C ILE A 335 7.04 -15.50 0.24
N ASP A 336 8.26 -15.45 -0.30
CA ASP A 336 9.22 -14.38 -0.03
C ASP A 336 9.03 -13.26 -1.06
N ILE A 337 8.97 -12.02 -0.59
CA ILE A 337 8.99 -10.81 -1.42
C ILE A 337 10.25 -10.02 -1.09
N VAL A 338 11.03 -9.66 -2.12
CA VAL A 338 12.12 -8.72 -1.96
C VAL A 338 12.00 -7.56 -2.95
N HIS A 339 12.36 -6.36 -2.53
CA HIS A 339 12.19 -5.17 -3.36
C HIS A 339 13.13 -4.03 -2.96
N GLY A 340 13.66 -3.33 -3.97
CA GLY A 340 14.51 -2.14 -3.80
C GLY A 340 13.78 -0.81 -3.91
N ASN A 341 12.46 -0.86 -4.03
CA ASN A 341 11.59 0.30 -4.20
C ASN A 341 10.94 0.78 -2.88
N TYR A 342 10.55 2.06 -2.80
CA TYR A 342 9.96 2.66 -1.60
C TYR A 342 8.47 2.31 -1.36
N TYR A 343 7.74 1.78 -2.34
CA TYR A 343 6.27 1.67 -2.33
C TYR A 343 5.75 0.25 -2.01
N GLY A 344 6.64 -0.72 -1.85
CA GLY A 344 6.29 -2.14 -1.73
C GLY A 344 6.16 -2.81 -3.10
N ALA A 345 5.94 -4.13 -3.11
CA ALA A 345 5.74 -4.89 -4.34
C ALA A 345 4.48 -4.45 -5.12
N MET A 346 3.36 -4.28 -4.41
CA MET A 346 2.07 -3.88 -4.97
C MET A 346 1.42 -2.75 -4.16
N ASN A 347 0.77 -1.80 -4.83
CA ASN A 347 0.10 -0.66 -4.20
C ASN A 347 -1.20 -0.22 -4.91
N PHE A 348 -2.14 0.30 -4.12
CA PHE A 348 -3.42 0.86 -4.61
C PHE A 348 -3.44 2.40 -4.61
N THR A 349 -2.28 3.06 -4.48
CA THR A 349 -2.17 4.52 -4.28
C THR A 349 -2.77 5.36 -5.41
N ASN A 350 -2.90 4.79 -6.61
CA ASN A 350 -3.49 5.44 -7.80
C ASN A 350 -4.93 4.97 -8.11
N LEU A 351 -5.56 4.28 -7.15
CA LEU A 351 -7.02 4.19 -7.04
C LEU A 351 -7.55 5.40 -6.23
N SER A 352 -8.77 5.84 -6.54
CA SER A 352 -9.48 6.83 -5.72
C SER A 352 -9.71 6.33 -4.29
N GLY A 353 -9.83 7.23 -3.31
CA GLY A 353 -10.08 6.87 -1.90
C GLY A 353 -11.23 5.87 -1.70
N PRO A 354 -12.41 6.07 -2.32
CA PRO A 354 -13.52 5.11 -2.27
C PRO A 354 -13.22 3.74 -2.89
N PHE A 355 -12.32 3.65 -3.87
CA PHE A 355 -11.90 2.37 -4.46
C PHE A 355 -10.79 1.70 -3.64
N GLN A 356 -9.90 2.48 -3.02
CA GLN A 356 -8.90 1.98 -2.06
C GLN A 356 -9.56 1.31 -0.86
N SER A 357 -10.60 1.93 -0.27
CA SER A 357 -11.26 1.42 0.94
C SER A 357 -12.17 0.21 0.71
N GLN A 358 -12.67 0.02 -0.51
CA GLN A 358 -13.36 -1.20 -0.94
C GLN A 358 -12.38 -2.34 -1.29
N SER A 359 -11.16 -2.00 -1.72
CA SER A 359 -10.10 -2.95 -2.03
C SER A 359 -9.41 -3.48 -0.76
N ARG A 360 -8.67 -4.58 -0.85
CA ARG A 360 -7.97 -5.24 0.26
C ARG A 360 -6.66 -5.87 -0.20
N MET A 361 -5.64 -5.78 0.66
CA MET A 361 -4.40 -6.55 0.51
C MET A 361 -4.26 -7.52 1.69
N ARG A 362 -3.83 -8.75 1.44
CA ARG A 362 -3.55 -9.75 2.48
C ARG A 362 -2.16 -10.34 2.33
N TYR A 363 -1.57 -10.65 3.47
CA TYR A 363 -0.29 -11.34 3.59
C TYR A 363 -0.46 -12.51 4.56
N HIS A 364 -0.08 -13.72 4.13
CA HIS A 364 -0.21 -14.96 4.90
C HIS A 364 1.06 -15.81 4.79
N ASN A 365 1.75 -16.12 5.89
CA ASN A 365 3.04 -16.86 5.85
C ASN A 365 4.02 -16.22 4.86
N LEU A 366 4.50 -15.01 5.14
CA LEU A 366 5.22 -14.20 4.17
C LEU A 366 6.43 -13.50 4.80
N THR A 367 7.56 -13.55 4.10
CA THR A 367 8.71 -12.71 4.39
C THR A 367 8.73 -11.54 3.40
N ASN A 368 8.89 -10.32 3.88
CA ASN A 368 9.21 -9.16 3.05
C ASN A 368 10.60 -8.61 3.44
N ALA A 369 11.45 -8.29 2.46
CA ALA A 369 12.67 -7.53 2.69
C ALA A 369 12.84 -6.41 1.64
N GLY A 370 12.84 -5.16 2.12
CA GLY A 370 12.94 -3.99 1.26
C GLY A 370 12.83 -2.71 2.07
N ASN A 371 12.12 -1.70 1.54
CA ASN A 371 11.97 -0.41 2.21
C ASN A 371 10.74 -0.37 3.15
N GLN A 372 9.55 -0.67 2.63
CA GLN A 372 8.31 -0.89 3.39
C GLN A 372 7.38 -1.87 2.65
N LEU A 373 6.59 -2.65 3.41
CA LEU A 373 5.73 -3.73 2.88
C LEU A 373 4.73 -3.26 1.81
N ILE A 374 4.06 -2.14 2.05
CA ILE A 374 3.07 -1.56 1.13
C ILE A 374 2.86 -0.08 1.44
N HIS A 375 2.89 0.76 0.41
CA HIS A 375 2.35 2.12 0.46
C HIS A 375 0.93 2.08 -0.11
N SER A 376 -0.12 2.27 0.71
CA SER A 376 -1.49 2.49 0.26
C SER A 376 -2.26 3.25 1.34
N LEU A 377 -3.06 4.25 0.95
CA LEU A 377 -3.52 5.30 1.87
C LEU A 377 -4.82 4.95 2.61
N SER A 378 -5.68 4.16 2.00
CA SER A 378 -7.00 3.82 2.58
C SER A 378 -7.43 2.36 2.38
N THR A 379 -6.52 1.49 1.93
CA THR A 379 -6.81 0.06 1.74
C THR A 379 -6.56 -0.73 3.03
N PRO A 380 -7.55 -1.49 3.55
CA PRO A 380 -7.34 -2.49 4.58
C PRO A 380 -6.26 -3.51 4.22
N VAL A 381 -5.22 -3.59 5.07
CA VAL A 381 -4.19 -4.63 5.03
C VAL A 381 -4.50 -5.68 6.10
N ILE A 382 -4.46 -6.96 5.74
CA ILE A 382 -4.76 -8.08 6.64
C ILE A 382 -3.53 -8.99 6.74
N LEU A 383 -2.99 -9.15 7.94
CA LEU A 383 -1.86 -10.04 8.22
C LEU A 383 -2.36 -11.32 8.91
N SER A 384 -1.82 -12.48 8.56
CA SER A 384 -2.22 -13.77 9.13
C SER A 384 -1.11 -14.82 9.03
N GLY A 385 -1.17 -15.88 9.85
CA GLY A 385 -0.08 -16.86 9.93
C GLY A 385 1.22 -16.19 10.41
N HIS A 386 2.37 -16.56 9.82
CA HIS A 386 3.65 -15.93 10.14
C HIS A 386 4.04 -14.87 9.10
N VAL A 387 3.77 -13.59 9.35
CA VAL A 387 4.24 -12.48 8.49
C VAL A 387 5.40 -11.74 9.16
N THR A 388 6.51 -11.62 8.45
CA THR A 388 7.70 -10.87 8.86
C THR A 388 8.07 -9.85 7.78
N SER A 389 8.32 -8.59 8.13
CA SER A 389 8.78 -7.56 7.18
C SER A 389 10.02 -6.84 7.71
N HIS A 390 11.14 -6.99 7.02
CA HIS A 390 12.40 -6.35 7.34
C HIS A 390 12.60 -5.09 6.48
N GLN A 391 12.67 -3.92 7.14
CA GLN A 391 13.19 -2.71 6.51
C GLN A 391 14.71 -2.81 6.46
N VAL A 392 15.31 -2.79 5.27
CA VAL A 392 16.74 -3.07 5.06
C VAL A 392 17.37 -2.10 4.07
N VAL A 393 18.68 -1.87 4.23
CA VAL A 393 19.48 -1.10 3.24
C VAL A 393 19.80 -1.97 2.02
N THR A 394 19.88 -3.28 2.21
CA THR A 394 20.23 -4.27 1.18
C THR A 394 19.52 -5.60 1.43
N TYR A 395 19.13 -6.30 0.38
CA TYR A 395 18.59 -7.67 0.45
C TYR A 395 19.42 -8.65 -0.39
N THR A 396 19.04 -9.93 -0.33
CA THR A 396 19.60 -11.01 -1.15
C THR A 396 18.48 -11.60 -1.98
N SER A 397 18.69 -11.63 -3.30
CA SER A 397 17.77 -12.24 -4.26
C SER A 397 18.14 -13.70 -4.50
N ARG A 398 17.15 -14.58 -4.62
CA ARG A 398 17.32 -16.03 -4.90
C ARG A 398 17.36 -16.37 -6.38
N SER A 399 16.93 -15.47 -7.26
CA SER A 399 16.75 -15.71 -8.70
C SER A 399 18.00 -15.44 -9.57
N GLY A 400 19.21 -15.72 -9.05
CA GLY A 400 20.49 -15.37 -9.68
C GLY A 400 21.48 -16.53 -9.85
#